data_AF-A0A524F8J7-F1
#
_entry.id   AF-A0A524F8J7-F1
#
_cell.length_a   1.000
_cell.length_b   1.000
_cell.length_c   1.000
_cell.angle_alpha   90.00
_cell.angle_beta   90.00
_cell.angle_gamma   90.00
#
_symmetry.space_group_name_H-M   'P 1'
#
loop_
_entity.id
_entity.type
_entity.pdbx_description
1 polymer ?
#
loop_
_entity_poly.entity_id
_entity_poly.type
_entity_poly.pdbx_seq_one_letter_code
_entity_poly.pdbx_strand_id
1 'polypeptide(L)' 'AVISESGGILSHCSIVAREYQIPAIVSVKGATMLKDNMLIAVDAFKGKVSVLNDDFVLDNEYLNEMIEPLKINKRRF' A
#
# COMPACT_ATOMS: atom_id res chain seq x y z
N ALA A 1 -7.68 3.04 -1.45
CA ALA A 1 -8.58 2.57 -0.37
C ALA A 1 -8.62 3.63 0.72
N VAL A 2 -9.72 3.77 1.45
CA VAL A 2 -9.84 4.69 2.60
C VAL A 2 -9.98 3.85 3.87
N ILE A 3 -9.16 4.15 4.87
CA ILE A 3 -9.29 3.55 6.20
C ILE A 3 -9.44 4.69 7.19
N SER A 4 -10.46 4.61 8.04
CA SER A 4 -10.66 5.57 9.12
C SER A 4 -10.86 4.87 10.45
N GLU A 5 -10.18 5.35 11.48
CA GLU A 5 -10.35 4.89 12.84
C GLU A 5 -11.69 5.34 13.42
N SER A 6 -12.17 6.51 13.00
CA SER A 6 -13.40 7.12 13.49
C SER A 6 -14.40 7.34 12.37
N GLY A 7 -15.69 7.23 12.69
CA GLY A 7 -16.79 7.40 11.75
C GLY A 7 -17.55 6.11 11.48
N GLY A 8 -18.74 6.26 10.88
CA GLY A 8 -19.63 5.16 10.52
C GLY A 8 -19.87 5.08 9.02
N ILE A 9 -20.71 4.14 8.60
CA ILE A 9 -21.00 3.84 7.18
C ILE A 9 -21.63 5.01 6.41
N LEU A 10 -22.23 5.98 7.12
CA LEU A 10 -22.83 7.20 6.56
C LEU A 10 -21.95 8.44 6.78
N SER A 11 -20.69 8.26 7.18
CA SER A 11 -19.77 9.38 7.37
C SER A 11 -19.39 10.02 6.03
N HIS A 12 -18.93 11.29 6.09
CA HIS A 12 -18.44 12.02 4.91
C HIS A 12 -17.41 11.20 4.13
N CYS A 13 -16.45 10.57 4.81
CA CYS A 13 -15.44 9.73 4.18
C CYS A 13 -16.03 8.49 3.50
N SER A 14 -17.05 7.84 4.08
CA SER A 14 -17.71 6.68 3.48
C SER A 14 -18.54 7.03 2.25
N ILE A 15 -19.21 8.18 2.26
CA ILE A 15 -20.00 8.66 1.11
C ILE A 15 -19.06 8.96 -0.06
N VAL A 16 -18.00 9.73 0.19
CA VAL A 16 -17.00 10.07 -0.83
C VAL A 16 -16.37 8.79 -1.40
N ALA A 17 -15.93 7.86 -0.54
CA ALA A 17 -15.32 6.63 -1.05
C ALA A 17 -16.24 5.80 -1.98
N ARG A 18 -17.55 5.79 -1.70
CA ARG A 18 -18.53 5.11 -2.56
C ARG A 18 -18.70 5.81 -3.90
N GLU A 19 -18.76 7.13 -3.89
CA GLU A 19 -18.88 7.94 -5.11
C GLU A 19 -17.66 7.75 -6.03
N TYR A 20 -16.48 7.66 -5.43
CA TYR A 20 -15.21 7.42 -6.13
C TYR A 20 -14.96 5.94 -6.43
N GLN A 21 -15.90 5.03 -6.13
CA GLN A 21 -15.77 3.58 -6.32
C GLN A 21 -14.51 2.97 -5.69
N ILE A 22 -14.00 3.57 -4.61
CA ILE A 22 -12.82 3.08 -3.89
C ILE A 22 -13.24 2.28 -2.64
N PRO A 23 -12.52 1.19 -2.32
CA PRO A 23 -12.79 0.42 -1.11
C PRO A 23 -12.57 1.28 0.14
N ALA A 24 -13.54 1.29 1.06
CA ALA A 24 -13.44 2.01 2.33
C ALA A 24 -13.86 1.17 3.53
N ILE A 25 -13.06 1.25 4.59
CA ILE A 25 -13.32 0.62 5.89
C ILE A 25 -13.27 1.73 6.95
N VAL A 26 -14.30 1.80 7.78
CA VAL A 26 -14.44 2.78 8.85
C VAL A 26 -14.58 2.09 10.19
N SER A 27 -14.29 2.80 11.28
CA SER A 27 -14.29 2.25 12.65
C SER A 27 -13.21 1.18 12.89
N VAL A 28 -12.05 1.32 12.23
CA VAL A 28 -10.91 0.41 12.42
C VAL A 28 -10.05 0.90 13.58
N LYS A 29 -10.16 0.26 14.74
CA LYS A 29 -9.34 0.60 15.91
C LYS A 29 -7.86 0.51 15.60
N GLY A 30 -7.09 1.54 15.95
CA GLY A 30 -5.65 1.58 15.72
C GLY A 30 -5.24 1.77 14.26
N ALA A 31 -6.14 2.18 13.37
CA ALA A 31 -5.76 2.50 11.98
C ALA A 31 -4.73 3.64 11.91
N THR A 32 -4.74 4.57 12.87
CA THR A 32 -3.76 5.66 12.98
C THR A 32 -2.41 5.22 13.54
N MET A 33 -2.31 4.00 14.09
CA MET A 33 -1.05 3.44 14.58
C MET A 33 -0.20 2.82 13.46
N LEU A 34 -0.76 2.68 12.25
CA LEU A 34 -0.03 2.26 11.06
C LEU A 34 0.97 3.36 10.69
N LYS A 35 2.21 2.96 10.42
CA LYS A 35 3.27 3.89 10.02
C LYS A 35 3.25 4.12 8.52
N ASP A 36 3.76 5.28 8.11
CA ASP A 36 4.06 5.57 6.71
C ASP A 36 5.02 4.52 6.13
N ASN A 37 4.92 4.28 4.82
CA ASN A 37 5.64 3.22 4.09
C ASN A 37 5.32 1.77 4.51
N MET A 38 4.28 1.52 5.30
CA MET A 38 3.80 0.18 5.58
C MET A 38 2.88 -0.32 4.46
N LEU A 39 3.18 -1.52 3.93
CA LEU A 39 2.28 -2.18 3.00
C LEU A 39 1.17 -2.89 3.77
N ILE A 40 -0.07 -2.67 3.33
CA ILE A 40 -1.26 -3.24 3.94
C ILE A 40 -2.20 -3.79 2.88
N ALA A 41 -2.73 -4.98 3.11
CA ALA A 41 -3.84 -5.55 2.36
C ALA A 41 -5.17 -5.13 2.99
N VAL A 42 -6.10 -4.67 2.14
CA VAL A 42 -7.39 -4.15 2.58
C VAL A 42 -8.50 -4.93 1.86
N ASP A 43 -9.28 -5.69 2.62
CA ASP A 43 -10.49 -6.38 2.15
C ASP A 43 -11.72 -5.61 2.65
N ALA A 44 -12.26 -4.73 1.80
CA ALA A 44 -13.43 -3.93 2.12
C ALA A 44 -14.76 -4.70 2.05
N PHE A 45 -14.79 -5.90 1.45
CA PHE A 45 -16.00 -6.73 1.44
C PHE A 45 -16.20 -7.42 2.79
N LYS A 46 -15.12 -7.92 3.38
CA LYS A 46 -15.14 -8.55 4.72
C LYS A 46 -14.85 -7.57 5.86
N GLY A 47 -14.46 -6.34 5.54
CA GLY A 47 -14.08 -5.32 6.53
C GLY A 47 -12.78 -5.69 7.26
N LYS A 48 -11.84 -6.37 6.60
CA LYS A 48 -10.60 -6.86 7.20
C LYS A 48 -9.40 -6.10 6.63
N VAL A 49 -8.49 -5.68 7.52
CA VAL A 49 -7.19 -5.12 7.17
C VAL A 49 -6.12 -6.11 7.62
N SER A 50 -5.10 -6.33 6.81
CA SER A 50 -3.97 -7.20 7.14
C SER A 50 -2.68 -6.48 6.78
N VAL A 51 -1.76 -6.39 7.74
CA VAL A 51 -0.45 -5.80 7.49
C VAL A 51 0.35 -6.79 6.66
N LEU A 52 0.79 -6.36 5.48
CA LEU A 52 1.76 -7.09 4.70
C LEU A 52 3.12 -6.63 5.22
N ASN A 53 3.71 -7.43 6.10
CA ASN A 53 5.13 -7.26 6.37
C ASN A 53 5.84 -7.63 5.07
N ASP A 54 6.12 -6.61 4.27
CA ASP A 54 7.18 -6.66 3.28
C ASP A 54 8.51 -6.68 4.04
N ASP A 55 8.81 -7.84 4.63
CA ASP A 55 10.18 -8.35 4.58
C ASP A 55 10.45 -8.90 3.16
N PHE A 56 9.93 -8.24 2.10
CA PHE A 56 10.65 -8.25 0.84
C PHE A 56 11.91 -7.46 1.11
N VAL A 57 12.88 -8.18 1.64
CA VAL A 57 14.27 -7.97 1.31
C VAL A 57 14.27 -7.93 -0.22
N LEU A 58 14.19 -6.72 -0.78
CA LEU A 58 14.80 -6.45 -2.07
C LEU A 58 16.28 -6.67 -1.81
N ASP A 59 16.68 -7.95 -1.80
CA ASP A 59 18.07 -8.32 -1.86
C ASP A 59 18.57 -7.55 -3.06
N ASN A 60 19.48 -6.62 -2.77
CA ASN A 60 20.05 -5.69 -3.73
C ASN A 60 20.80 -6.44 -4.86
N GLU A 61 20.74 -7.78 -4.91
CA GLU A 61 21.17 -8.64 -6.01
C GLU A 61 20.30 -8.49 -7.27
N TYR A 62 18.95 -8.41 -7.17
CA TYR A 62 18.09 -8.36 -8.36
C TYR A 62 18.24 -7.08 -9.19
N LEU A 63 18.52 -5.94 -8.55
CA LEU A 63 18.81 -4.69 -9.25
C LEU A 63 20.19 -4.71 -9.93
N ASN A 64 21.15 -5.50 -9.40
CA ASN A 64 22.46 -5.62 -10.02
C ASN A 64 22.42 -6.48 -11.29
N GLU A 65 21.67 -7.59 -11.31
CA GLU A 65 21.54 -8.43 -12.50
C GLU A 65 20.89 -7.72 -13.69
N MET A 66 19.98 -6.76 -13.45
CA MET A 66 19.35 -5.97 -14.52
C MET A 66 20.25 -4.84 -15.08
N ILE A 67 21.28 -4.40 -14.34
CA ILE A 67 22.14 -3.26 -14.72
C ILE A 67 23.48 -3.71 -15.33
N GLU A 68 23.95 -4.93 -15.04
CA GLU A 68 25.16 -5.54 -15.62
C GLU A 68 25.27 -5.39 -17.16
N PRO A 69 24.23 -5.69 -17.98
CA PRO A 69 24.36 -5.55 -19.44
C PRO A 69 24.38 -4.09 -19.95
N LEU A 70 23.97 -3.12 -19.13
CA LEU A 70 23.90 -1.69 -19.51
C LEU A 70 25.20 -0.91 -19.26
N LYS A 71 26.15 -1.45 -18.50
CA LYS A 71 27.44 -0.81 -18.21
C LYS A 71 28.52 -1.03 -19.30
N ILE A 72 28.31 -1.97 -20.21
CA ILE A 72 29.33 -2.35 -21.22
C ILE A 72 29.48 -1.35 -22.38
N ASN A 73 28.56 -0.40 -22.56
CA ASN A 73 28.56 0.48 -23.73
C ASN A 73 28.87 1.97 -23.42
N LYS A 74 29.91 2.24 -22.61
CA LYS A 74 30.43 3.61 -22.40
C LYS A 74 31.93 3.81 -22.68
N ARG A 75 32.55 2.95 -23.50
CA ARG A 75 33.92 3.17 -24.01
C ARG A 75 34.11 2.75 -25.45
N ARG A 76 33.44 3.44 -26.37
CA ARG A 76 33.95 3.73 -27.72
C ARG A 76 33.25 5.01 -28.19
N PHE A 77 33.84 6.15 -27.86
CA PHE A 77 34.14 7.32 -28.69
C PHE A 77 34.82 8.34 -27.78
#